data_AF-A0A7W1TZA1-F1
#
_entry.id   AF-A0A7W1TZA1-F1
#
_cell.length_a   1.000
_cell.length_b   1.000
_cell.length_c   1.000
_cell.angle_alpha   90.00
_cell.angle_beta   90.00
_cell.angle_gamma   90.00
#
_symmetry.space_group_name_H-M   'P 1'
#
loop_
_entity.id
_entity.type
_entity.pdbx_description
1 polymer ?
#
loop_
_entity_poly.entity_id
_entity_poly.type
_entity_poly.pdbx_seq_one_letter_code
_entity_poly.pdbx_strand_id
1 'polypeptide(L)'
;MRYLLLLSCVLFMPLHAKEEPKPSFSITPTTPEEMETGVGPYKFCFKNFPTNTPLIVSYSRVLNGSAPKATEEILLTPSGLIAIKGVGVARNYIFEPVGILEGERITYQIKQKRKLLAEHSFIPLPLEITSKQHTFSLSAELLEIRTTTLYRIFLKGLPDNEIVKVTIQYPKERTESEFKVGDVFALLATERGKKGGICTLTIERTNGDSATLELLWGLKSIAKAMTDAIE
;
A
#
# COMPACT_ATOMS: atom_id res chain seq x y z
N MET A 1 53.66 -53.16 -30.97
CA MET A 1 53.57 -52.08 -29.96
C MET A 1 52.16 -51.54 -29.97
N ARG A 2 51.41 -51.67 -28.86
CA ARG A 2 50.06 -51.12 -28.70
C ARG A 2 50.15 -49.91 -27.76
N TYR A 3 49.73 -48.74 -28.21
CA TYR A 3 49.62 -47.54 -27.38
C TYR A 3 48.21 -47.48 -26.76
N LEU A 4 48.16 -47.39 -25.43
CA LEU A 4 46.96 -47.21 -24.64
C LEU A 4 46.73 -45.70 -24.46
N LEU A 5 45.67 -45.17 -25.04
CA LEU A 5 45.22 -43.78 -24.87
C LEU A 5 44.32 -43.71 -23.63
N LEU A 6 44.84 -43.17 -22.53
CA LEU A 6 44.06 -42.84 -21.33
C LEU A 6 43.35 -41.50 -21.55
N LEU A 7 42.05 -41.58 -21.87
CA LEU A 7 41.16 -40.43 -21.93
C LEU A 7 40.73 -40.06 -20.50
N SER A 8 41.31 -39.01 -19.93
CA SER A 8 40.88 -38.47 -18.64
C SER A 8 39.61 -37.62 -18.84
N CYS A 9 38.44 -38.17 -18.53
CA CYS A 9 37.21 -37.40 -18.35
C CYS A 9 37.32 -36.54 -17.10
N VAL A 10 37.59 -35.24 -17.27
CA VAL A 10 37.44 -34.25 -16.21
C VAL A 10 35.95 -33.93 -16.08
N LEU A 11 35.30 -34.55 -15.10
CA LEU A 11 33.93 -34.20 -14.69
C LEU A 11 33.97 -32.81 -14.03
N PHE A 12 33.63 -31.77 -14.80
CA PHE A 12 33.26 -30.46 -14.24
C PHE A 12 31.92 -30.63 -13.53
N MET A 13 31.96 -30.84 -12.21
CA MET A 13 30.77 -30.66 -11.38
C MET A 13 30.44 -29.17 -11.32
N PRO A 14 29.22 -28.73 -11.68
CA PRO A 14 28.82 -27.35 -11.50
C PRO A 14 28.80 -27.05 -10.01
N LEU A 15 29.72 -26.17 -9.59
CA LEU A 15 29.66 -25.52 -8.29
C LEU A 15 28.27 -24.90 -8.17
N HIS A 16 27.41 -25.46 -7.32
CA HIS A 16 26.13 -24.85 -6.99
C HIS A 16 26.45 -23.55 -6.24
N ALA A 17 26.54 -22.45 -6.98
CA ALA A 17 26.59 -21.12 -6.40
C ALA A 17 25.33 -20.97 -5.54
N LYS A 18 25.50 -20.93 -4.21
CA LYS A 18 24.42 -20.56 -3.30
C LYS A 18 23.97 -19.16 -3.72
N GLU A 19 22.76 -19.04 -4.25
CA GLU A 19 22.18 -17.74 -4.54
C GLU A 19 22.16 -16.92 -3.25
N GLU A 20 22.85 -15.78 -3.26
CA GLU A 20 22.76 -14.86 -2.15
C GLU A 20 21.32 -14.35 -2.01
N PRO A 21 20.76 -14.35 -0.79
CA PRO A 21 19.38 -13.96 -0.60
C PRO A 21 19.19 -12.49 -0.95
N LYS A 22 18.18 -12.20 -1.78
CA LYS A 22 17.89 -10.84 -2.25
C LYS A 22 17.44 -9.94 -1.09
N PRO A 23 17.84 -8.65 -1.08
CA PRO A 23 17.31 -7.67 -0.14
C PRO A 23 15.79 -7.56 -0.24
N SER A 24 15.12 -7.50 0.91
CA SER A 24 13.67 -7.34 0.97
C SER A 24 13.26 -6.69 2.29
N PHE A 25 12.13 -5.99 2.30
CA PHE A 25 11.58 -5.43 3.53
C PHE A 25 10.06 -5.60 3.55
N SER A 26 9.51 -5.57 4.75
CA SER A 26 8.08 -5.49 5.01
C SER A 26 7.79 -4.35 5.96
N ILE A 27 6.59 -3.80 5.89
CA ILE A 27 6.08 -2.84 6.86
C ILE A 27 4.99 -3.53 7.66
N THR A 28 5.15 -3.56 8.97
CA THR A 28 4.21 -4.27 9.87
C THR A 28 3.65 -3.31 10.90
N PRO A 29 2.37 -3.45 11.29
CA PRO A 29 1.84 -2.75 12.45
C PRO A 29 2.71 -3.05 13.69
N THR A 30 2.87 -2.05 14.54
CA THR A 30 3.51 -2.25 15.84
C THR A 30 2.53 -2.85 16.84
N THR A 31 3.09 -3.59 17.80
CA THR A 31 2.28 -4.15 18.89
C THR A 31 1.90 -3.04 19.89
N PRO A 32 0.82 -3.21 20.67
CA PRO A 32 0.48 -2.28 21.75
C PRO A 32 1.65 -2.01 22.70
N GLU A 33 2.40 -3.05 23.09
CA GLU A 33 3.58 -2.94 23.96
C GLU A 33 4.68 -2.06 23.33
N GLU A 34 4.91 -2.18 22.01
CA GLU A 34 5.87 -1.33 21.31
C GLU A 34 5.40 0.13 21.24
N MET A 35 4.11 0.37 21.05
CA MET A 35 3.55 1.73 21.06
C MET A 35 3.68 2.40 22.43
N GLU A 36 3.50 1.66 23.53
CA GLU A 36 3.73 2.17 24.89
C GLU A 36 5.18 2.63 25.11
N THR A 37 6.13 2.04 24.38
CA THR A 37 7.54 2.45 24.39
C THR A 37 7.87 3.58 23.41
N GLY A 38 6.86 4.16 22.76
CA GLY A 38 6.99 5.29 21.84
C GLY A 38 7.37 4.91 20.40
N VAL A 39 7.18 3.64 20.00
CA VAL A 39 7.33 3.25 18.59
C VAL A 39 6.07 3.69 17.83
N GLY A 40 6.24 4.31 16.66
CA GLY A 40 5.12 4.66 15.77
C GLY A 40 4.26 3.46 15.36
N PRO A 41 3.11 3.66 14.70
CA PRO A 41 2.12 2.63 14.42
C PRO A 41 2.59 1.56 13.42
N TYR A 42 3.63 1.86 12.63
CA TYR A 42 4.23 0.93 11.68
C TYR A 42 5.75 0.91 11.82
N LYS A 43 6.35 -0.27 11.66
CA LYS A 43 7.80 -0.47 11.63
C LYS A 43 8.25 -1.21 10.39
N PHE A 44 9.46 -0.90 9.93
CA PHE A 44 10.10 -1.56 8.81
C PHE A 44 10.92 -2.75 9.31
N CYS A 45 10.79 -3.88 8.65
CA CYS A 45 11.58 -5.08 8.89
C CYS A 45 12.48 -5.33 7.68
N PHE A 46 13.76 -4.99 7.79
CA PHE A 46 14.75 -5.20 6.74
C PHE A 46 15.33 -6.62 6.78
N LYS A 47 15.50 -7.24 5.61
CA LYS A 47 16.14 -8.55 5.44
C LYS A 47 17.18 -8.50 4.32
N ASN A 48 18.36 -9.04 4.58
CA ASN A 48 19.45 -9.20 3.60
C ASN A 48 19.91 -7.90 2.91
N PHE A 49 19.75 -6.75 3.58
CA PHE A 49 20.30 -5.49 3.08
C PHE A 49 21.78 -5.36 3.46
N PRO A 50 22.60 -4.66 2.64
CA PRO A 50 23.98 -4.40 2.98
C PRO A 50 24.07 -3.52 4.24
N THR A 51 24.88 -3.95 5.19
CA THR A 51 25.19 -3.17 6.40
C THR A 51 26.30 -2.15 6.12
N ASN A 52 26.39 -1.10 6.93
CA ASN A 52 27.41 -0.05 6.85
C ASN A 52 27.49 0.64 5.48
N THR A 53 26.41 0.60 4.71
CA THR A 53 26.32 1.28 3.42
C THR A 53 25.10 2.20 3.42
N PRO A 54 25.21 3.45 2.94
CA PRO A 54 24.07 4.33 2.83
C PRO A 54 22.97 3.74 1.93
N LEU A 55 21.76 3.74 2.45
CA LEU A 55 20.53 3.40 1.76
C LEU A 55 19.65 4.64 1.68
N ILE A 56 18.98 4.82 0.56
CA ILE A 56 18.00 5.89 0.35
C ILE A 56 16.62 5.26 0.46
N VAL A 57 15.87 5.64 1.49
CA VAL A 57 14.46 5.34 1.63
C VAL A 57 13.69 6.43 0.95
N SER A 58 12.82 6.07 0.02
CA SER A 58 11.92 7.03 -0.61
C SER A 58 10.51 6.49 -0.68
N TYR A 59 9.52 7.37 -0.66
CA TYR A 59 8.13 6.97 -0.84
C TYR A 59 7.40 7.83 -1.85
N SER A 60 6.45 7.21 -2.53
CA SER A 60 5.47 7.85 -3.40
C SER A 60 4.05 7.59 -2.91
N ARG A 61 3.17 8.53 -3.27
CA ARG A 61 1.79 8.64 -2.81
C ARG A 61 0.91 9.04 -3.97
N VAL A 62 -0.39 8.74 -3.89
CA VAL A 62 -1.36 9.10 -4.93
C VAL A 62 -1.39 10.61 -5.20
N LEU A 63 -1.35 11.40 -4.13
CA LEU A 63 -1.33 12.88 -4.20
C LEU A 63 -0.12 13.47 -4.93
N ASN A 64 1.00 12.74 -4.99
CA ASN A 64 2.26 13.24 -5.53
C ASN A 64 2.54 12.74 -6.96
N GLY A 65 1.63 11.93 -7.52
CA GLY A 65 1.88 11.21 -8.76
C GLY A 65 3.04 10.21 -8.64
N SER A 66 3.75 9.97 -9.75
CA SER A 66 4.81 8.96 -9.85
C SER A 66 6.18 9.40 -9.29
N ALA A 67 6.32 10.64 -8.81
CA ALA A 67 7.60 11.14 -8.28
C ALA A 67 7.71 10.88 -6.76
N PRO A 68 8.73 10.15 -6.29
CA PRO A 68 9.00 10.02 -4.86
C PRO A 68 9.30 11.40 -4.25
N LYS A 69 8.61 11.76 -3.16
CA LYS A 69 8.69 13.13 -2.58
C LYS A 69 9.70 13.26 -1.44
N ALA A 70 9.81 12.23 -0.60
CA ALA A 70 10.75 12.25 0.51
C ALA A 70 11.87 11.25 0.25
N THR A 71 13.09 11.65 0.55
CA THR A 71 14.27 10.80 0.55
C THR A 71 14.95 10.93 1.89
N GLU A 72 15.02 9.84 2.62
CA GLU A 72 15.80 9.75 3.85
C GLU A 72 16.98 8.84 3.63
N GLU A 73 18.14 9.20 4.19
CA GLU A 73 19.34 8.38 4.11
C GLU A 73 19.48 7.61 5.43
N ILE A 74 19.50 6.28 5.35
CA ILE A 74 19.68 5.39 6.49
C ILE A 74 20.91 4.50 6.30
N LEU A 75 21.43 3.98 7.41
CA LEU A 75 22.49 2.99 7.43
C LEU A 75 22.12 1.90 8.44
N LEU A 76 22.09 0.65 7.97
CA LEU A 76 21.87 -0.52 8.82
C LEU A 76 23.21 -0.96 9.43
N THR A 77 23.27 -1.09 10.75
CA THR A 77 24.48 -1.53 11.45
C THR A 77 24.51 -3.05 11.59
N PRO A 78 25.70 -3.66 11.79
CA PRO A 78 25.82 -5.09 12.09
C PRO A 78 25.12 -5.51 13.40
N SER A 79 24.93 -4.57 14.33
CA SER A 79 24.18 -4.79 15.57
C SER A 79 22.66 -4.75 15.41
N GLY A 80 22.16 -4.50 14.19
CA GLY A 80 20.73 -4.39 13.91
C GLY A 80 20.11 -3.02 14.22
N LEU A 81 20.93 -2.01 14.52
CA LEU A 81 20.48 -0.63 14.68
C LEU A 81 20.39 0.07 13.32
N ILE A 82 19.66 1.17 13.29
CA ILE A 82 19.41 1.99 12.12
C ILE A 82 19.89 3.40 12.42
N ALA A 83 20.96 3.83 11.77
CA ALA A 83 21.39 5.22 11.80
C ALA A 83 20.62 5.99 10.73
N ILE A 84 19.98 7.08 11.13
CA ILE A 84 19.13 7.93 10.31
C ILE A 84 19.79 9.31 10.22
N LYS A 85 20.13 9.74 9.01
CA LYS A 85 20.90 10.97 8.78
C LYS A 85 20.16 12.20 9.26
N GLY A 86 20.76 12.95 10.17
CA GLY A 86 20.19 14.16 10.76
C GLY A 86 19.25 13.93 11.94
N VAL A 87 18.94 12.67 12.28
CA VAL A 87 18.06 12.31 13.40
C VAL A 87 18.83 11.60 14.52
N GLY A 88 19.61 10.57 14.19
CA GLY A 88 20.36 9.80 15.18
C GLY A 88 20.34 8.29 14.93
N VAL A 89 20.38 7.48 15.99
CA VAL A 89 20.35 6.01 15.90
C VAL A 89 19.10 5.49 16.57
N ALA A 90 18.37 4.61 15.88
CA ALA A 90 17.14 3.99 16.36
C ALA A 90 17.20 2.47 16.24
N ARG A 91 16.37 1.77 17.03
CA ARG A 91 16.17 0.32 16.87
C ARG A 91 15.25 -0.02 15.70
N ASN A 92 14.28 0.86 15.43
CA ASN A 92 13.27 0.68 14.39
C ASN A 92 13.26 1.89 13.48
N TYR A 93 13.00 1.63 12.20
CA TYR A 93 12.64 2.66 11.25
C TYR A 93 11.11 2.65 11.16
N ILE A 94 10.50 3.75 11.58
CA ILE A 94 9.06 3.83 11.81
C ILE A 94 8.36 4.62 10.70
N PHE A 95 7.07 4.34 10.52
CA PHE A 95 6.20 5.14 9.69
C PHE A 95 4.95 5.54 10.47
N GLU A 96 4.64 6.82 10.40
CA GLU A 96 3.43 7.41 10.93
C GLU A 96 2.57 7.89 9.76
N PRO A 97 1.30 7.46 9.65
CA PRO A 97 0.43 7.84 8.54
C PRO A 97 -0.12 9.27 8.68
N VAL A 98 0.69 10.22 9.14
CA VAL A 98 0.30 11.62 9.29
C VAL A 98 0.05 12.22 7.91
N GLY A 99 -1.13 12.84 7.74
CA GLY A 99 -1.55 13.44 6.47
C GLY A 99 -1.71 12.42 5.34
N ILE A 100 -1.93 11.14 5.64
CA ILE A 100 -2.33 10.09 4.68
C ILE A 100 -3.85 9.97 4.65
N LEU A 101 -4.44 9.79 3.46
CA LEU A 101 -5.87 9.59 3.33
C LEU A 101 -6.25 8.10 3.52
N GLU A 102 -7.46 7.85 3.99
CA GLU A 102 -8.03 6.51 3.98
C GLU A 102 -8.13 5.95 2.55
N GLY A 103 -7.81 4.67 2.40
CA GLY A 103 -7.73 3.98 1.11
C GLY A 103 -6.48 4.32 0.28
N GLU A 104 -5.62 5.24 0.72
CA GLU A 104 -4.44 5.65 -0.05
C GLU A 104 -3.32 4.61 0.00
N ARG A 105 -2.88 4.15 -1.17
CA ARG A 105 -1.68 3.30 -1.28
C ARG A 105 -0.41 4.14 -1.22
N ILE A 106 0.51 3.72 -0.36
CA ILE A 106 1.88 4.24 -0.29
C ILE A 106 2.83 3.19 -0.83
N THR A 107 3.79 3.62 -1.65
CA THR A 107 4.86 2.75 -2.16
C THR A 107 6.21 3.25 -1.65
N TYR A 108 6.92 2.38 -0.95
CA TYR A 108 8.27 2.60 -0.46
C TYR A 108 9.28 1.94 -1.36
N GLN A 109 10.38 2.63 -1.63
CA GLN A 109 11.52 2.15 -2.40
C GLN A 109 12.79 2.34 -1.59
N ILE A 110 13.57 1.26 -1.45
CA ILE A 110 14.89 1.29 -0.83
C ILE A 110 15.94 1.19 -1.94
N LYS A 111 16.80 2.20 -2.05
CA LYS A 111 17.82 2.31 -3.09
C LYS A 111 19.21 2.35 -2.47
N GLN A 112 20.19 1.84 -3.20
CA GLN A 112 21.60 2.06 -2.93
C GLN A 112 22.19 2.83 -4.09
N LYS A 113 22.63 4.07 -3.84
CA LYS A 113 22.96 5.04 -4.91
C LYS A 113 21.76 5.18 -5.87
N ARG A 114 21.86 4.69 -7.11
CA ARG A 114 20.78 4.70 -8.13
C ARG A 114 20.10 3.35 -8.33
N LYS A 115 20.56 2.29 -7.66
CA LYS A 115 20.04 0.93 -7.81
C LYS A 115 18.87 0.71 -6.85
N LEU A 116 17.71 0.32 -7.38
CA LEU A 116 16.59 -0.18 -6.57
C LEU A 116 16.96 -1.54 -5.98
N LEU A 117 16.89 -1.67 -4.66
CA LEU A 117 17.13 -2.93 -3.96
C LEU A 117 15.83 -3.65 -3.63
N ALA A 118 14.81 -2.90 -3.18
CA ALA A 118 13.50 -3.44 -2.86
C ALA A 118 12.41 -2.36 -2.96
N GLU A 119 11.18 -2.81 -3.18
CA GLU A 119 9.97 -1.99 -3.20
C GLU A 119 8.88 -2.71 -2.41
N HIS A 120 8.05 -1.95 -1.69
CA HIS A 120 6.89 -2.47 -0.98
C HIS A 120 5.76 -1.45 -0.99
N SER A 121 4.54 -1.90 -1.26
CA SER A 121 3.36 -1.05 -1.27
C SER A 121 2.29 -1.57 -0.32
N PHE A 122 1.64 -0.67 0.42
CA PHE A 122 0.57 -1.00 1.35
C PHE A 122 -0.38 0.20 1.54
N ILE A 123 -1.55 -0.05 2.12
CA ILE A 123 -2.55 0.97 2.47
C ILE A 123 -2.54 1.08 4.00
N PRO A 124 -1.93 2.12 4.59
CA PRO A 124 -1.79 2.22 6.04
C PRO A 124 -3.08 2.59 6.77
N LEU A 125 -4.03 3.20 6.06
CA LEU A 125 -5.35 3.53 6.58
C LEU A 125 -6.37 2.89 5.64
N PRO A 126 -6.69 1.59 5.80
CA PRO A 126 -7.64 0.92 4.91
C PRO A 126 -9.03 1.55 5.00
N LEU A 127 -9.66 1.79 3.86
CA LEU A 127 -11.06 2.20 3.78
C LEU A 127 -11.91 0.95 3.55
N GLU A 128 -12.33 0.29 4.62
CA GLU A 128 -13.07 -0.97 4.60
C GLU A 128 -14.20 -0.96 5.62
N ILE A 129 -15.36 -1.45 5.21
CA ILE A 129 -16.52 -1.66 6.08
C ILE A 129 -17.10 -3.05 5.84
N THR A 130 -17.57 -3.68 6.91
CA THR A 130 -18.29 -4.95 6.84
C THR A 130 -19.79 -4.69 6.70
N SER A 131 -20.50 -5.57 5.98
CA SER A 131 -21.95 -5.48 5.82
C SER A 131 -22.70 -5.58 7.15
N LYS A 132 -23.94 -5.10 7.18
CA LYS A 132 -24.78 -5.09 8.39
C LYS A 132 -24.98 -6.49 8.98
N GLN A 133 -25.03 -7.52 8.14
CA GLN A 133 -25.16 -8.91 8.58
C GLN A 133 -23.81 -9.65 8.63
N HIS A 134 -22.68 -8.95 8.48
CA HIS A 134 -21.34 -9.53 8.48
C HIS A 134 -21.09 -10.63 7.44
N THR A 135 -21.79 -10.57 6.30
CA THR A 135 -21.65 -11.58 5.23
C THR A 135 -20.62 -11.22 4.18
N PHE A 136 -20.30 -9.93 4.01
CA PHE A 136 -19.27 -9.47 3.09
C PHE A 136 -18.58 -8.20 3.60
N SER A 137 -17.43 -7.86 3.02
CA SER A 137 -16.79 -6.56 3.20
C SER A 137 -16.70 -5.78 1.91
N LEU A 138 -16.85 -4.46 2.05
CA LEU A 138 -16.75 -3.46 1.01
C LEU A 138 -15.54 -2.58 1.33
N SER A 139 -14.57 -2.52 0.43
CA SER A 139 -13.40 -1.65 0.60
C SER A 139 -13.11 -0.84 -0.65
N ALA A 140 -12.39 0.27 -0.46
CA ALA A 140 -12.01 1.18 -1.52
C ALA A 140 -10.51 1.49 -1.46
N GLU A 141 -9.84 1.38 -2.60
CA GLU A 141 -8.48 1.86 -2.80
C GLU A 141 -8.53 3.15 -3.60
N LEU A 142 -7.93 4.20 -3.07
CA LEU A 142 -7.76 5.47 -3.75
C LEU A 142 -6.65 5.34 -4.79
N LEU A 143 -6.99 5.50 -6.07
CA LEU A 143 -6.04 5.37 -7.18
C LEU A 143 -5.53 6.70 -7.69
N GLU A 144 -6.39 7.73 -7.69
CA GLU A 144 -6.05 9.02 -8.28
C GLU A 144 -6.83 10.17 -7.63
N ILE A 145 -6.13 11.31 -7.48
CA ILE A 145 -6.70 12.57 -7.04
C ILE A 145 -6.35 13.66 -8.05
N ARG A 146 -7.34 14.14 -8.80
CA ARG A 146 -7.24 15.33 -9.67
C ARG A 146 -8.49 16.19 -9.51
N THR A 147 -9.02 16.72 -10.62
CA THR A 147 -10.36 17.32 -10.69
C THR A 147 -11.45 16.31 -10.32
N THR A 148 -11.21 15.03 -10.61
CA THR A 148 -12.01 13.88 -10.19
C THR A 148 -11.19 12.98 -9.25
N THR A 149 -11.87 12.17 -8.44
CA THR A 149 -11.22 11.20 -7.56
C THR A 149 -11.58 9.80 -8.01
N LEU A 150 -10.59 8.95 -8.26
CA LEU A 150 -10.80 7.58 -8.73
C LEU A 150 -10.56 6.59 -7.59
N TYR A 151 -11.56 5.76 -7.34
CA TYR A 151 -11.47 4.64 -6.42
C TYR A 151 -11.59 3.32 -7.16
N ARG A 152 -10.85 2.31 -6.71
CA ARG A 152 -11.11 0.91 -7.03
C ARG A 152 -11.85 0.28 -5.87
N ILE A 153 -12.99 -0.34 -6.16
CA ILE A 153 -13.87 -0.92 -5.16
C ILE A 153 -13.64 -2.44 -5.14
N PHE A 154 -13.58 -3.01 -3.95
CA PHE A 154 -13.45 -4.43 -3.73
C PHE A 154 -14.61 -4.96 -2.89
N LEU A 155 -15.13 -6.11 -3.30
CA LEU A 155 -16.15 -6.85 -2.59
C LEU A 155 -15.56 -8.21 -2.21
N LYS A 156 -15.51 -8.50 -0.91
CA LYS A 156 -14.96 -9.76 -0.40
C LYS A 156 -16.03 -10.53 0.37
N GLY A 157 -16.10 -11.84 0.15
CA GLY A 157 -17.10 -12.72 0.79
C GLY A 157 -18.37 -12.90 -0.04
N LEU A 158 -18.49 -12.25 -1.20
CA LEU A 158 -19.55 -12.50 -2.15
C LEU A 158 -19.11 -13.55 -3.19
N PRO A 159 -20.01 -14.46 -3.62
CA PRO A 159 -19.79 -15.35 -4.75
C PRO A 159 -19.55 -14.58 -6.05
N ASP A 160 -18.63 -15.10 -6.87
CA ASP A 160 -18.45 -14.61 -8.23
C ASP A 160 -19.76 -14.72 -9.02
N ASN A 161 -20.02 -13.72 -9.86
CA ASN A 161 -21.24 -13.55 -10.65
C ASN A 161 -22.53 -13.21 -9.88
N GLU A 162 -22.50 -13.04 -8.55
CA GLU A 162 -23.64 -12.46 -7.82
C GLU A 162 -23.93 -11.05 -8.36
N ILE A 163 -25.20 -10.72 -8.60
CA ILE A 163 -25.63 -9.37 -8.98
C ILE A 163 -26.02 -8.62 -7.72
N VAL A 164 -25.36 -7.49 -7.48
CA VAL A 164 -25.65 -6.59 -6.36
C VAL A 164 -26.17 -5.26 -6.87
N LYS A 165 -27.03 -4.62 -6.09
CA LYS A 165 -27.45 -3.25 -6.32
C LYS A 165 -26.38 -2.30 -5.80
N VAL A 166 -25.99 -1.36 -6.64
CA VAL A 166 -25.05 -0.29 -6.34
C VAL A 166 -25.80 1.02 -6.32
N THR A 167 -25.70 1.76 -5.21
CA THR A 167 -26.23 3.11 -5.10
C THR A 167 -25.10 4.07 -4.78
N ILE A 168 -24.95 5.11 -5.58
CA ILE A 168 -24.03 6.21 -5.35
C ILE A 168 -24.86 7.46 -5.06
N GLN A 169 -24.65 8.07 -3.90
CA GLN A 169 -25.41 9.23 -3.45
C GLN A 169 -24.46 10.41 -3.20
N TYR A 170 -24.68 11.49 -3.95
CA TYR A 170 -24.14 12.82 -3.71
C TYR A 170 -25.18 13.67 -2.98
N PRO A 171 -24.84 14.87 -2.45
CA PRO A 171 -25.83 15.72 -1.79
C PRO A 171 -27.06 16.10 -2.64
N LYS A 172 -26.92 16.13 -3.97
CA LYS A 172 -28.01 16.53 -4.90
C LYS A 172 -28.33 15.50 -5.99
N GLU A 173 -27.54 14.45 -6.11
CA GLU A 173 -27.65 13.48 -7.21
C GLU A 173 -27.57 12.06 -6.64
N ARG A 174 -28.36 11.15 -7.21
CA ARG A 174 -28.36 9.73 -6.87
C ARG A 174 -28.28 8.92 -8.15
N THR A 175 -27.41 7.92 -8.17
CA THR A 175 -27.30 6.97 -9.27
C THR A 175 -27.47 5.56 -8.72
N GLU A 176 -28.28 4.77 -9.39
CA GLU A 176 -28.46 3.36 -9.09
C GLU A 176 -28.08 2.52 -10.30
N SER A 177 -27.45 1.38 -10.04
CA SER A 177 -27.06 0.42 -11.07
C SER A 177 -26.98 -0.98 -10.47
N GLU A 178 -26.94 -1.98 -11.33
CA GLU A 178 -26.61 -3.34 -10.95
C GLU A 178 -25.14 -3.61 -11.30
N PHE A 179 -24.46 -4.36 -10.46
CA PHE A 179 -23.07 -4.74 -10.65
C PHE A 179 -22.89 -6.23 -10.43
N LYS A 180 -22.11 -6.86 -11.29
CA LYS A 180 -21.82 -8.28 -11.23
C LYS A 180 -20.49 -8.51 -10.51
N VAL A 181 -20.53 -9.23 -9.39
CA VAL A 181 -19.33 -9.58 -8.60
C VAL A 181 -18.36 -10.38 -9.47
N GLY A 182 -17.07 -10.07 -9.35
CA GLY A 182 -15.99 -10.65 -10.16
C GLY A 182 -15.48 -9.70 -11.26
N ASP A 183 -16.27 -8.70 -11.66
CA ASP A 183 -15.82 -7.64 -12.55
C ASP A 183 -14.97 -6.59 -11.80
N VAL A 184 -14.23 -5.76 -12.55
CA VAL A 184 -13.51 -4.63 -11.96
C VAL A 184 -14.48 -3.48 -11.74
N PHE A 185 -14.73 -3.13 -10.47
CA PHE A 185 -15.50 -1.94 -10.14
C PHE A 185 -14.58 -0.75 -9.86
N ALA A 186 -14.64 0.27 -10.70
CA ALA A 186 -13.99 1.55 -10.48
C ALA A 186 -15.05 2.66 -10.38
N LEU A 187 -14.90 3.52 -9.37
CA LEU A 187 -15.77 4.66 -9.15
C LEU A 187 -15.02 5.96 -9.40
N LEU A 188 -15.47 6.72 -10.39
CA LEU A 188 -15.02 8.09 -10.62
C LEU A 188 -15.93 9.05 -9.83
N ALA A 189 -15.51 9.42 -8.63
CA ALA A 189 -16.29 10.30 -7.76
C ALA A 189 -16.17 11.77 -8.20
N THR A 190 -17.29 12.35 -8.64
CA THR A 190 -17.40 13.75 -9.07
C THR A 190 -18.86 14.21 -9.09
N GLU A 191 -19.12 15.49 -8.78
CA GLU A 191 -20.45 16.13 -8.90
C GLU A 191 -20.35 17.38 -9.79
N ARG A 192 -21.32 17.58 -10.68
CA ARG A 192 -21.29 18.69 -11.65
C ARG A 192 -21.32 20.05 -10.93
N GLY A 193 -20.41 20.96 -11.31
CA GLY A 193 -20.36 22.32 -10.77
C GLY A 193 -19.82 22.44 -9.34
N LYS A 194 -19.24 21.37 -8.80
CA LYS A 194 -18.70 21.30 -7.44
C LYS A 194 -17.21 20.95 -7.49
N LYS A 195 -16.45 21.44 -6.49
CA LYS A 195 -14.97 21.29 -6.41
C LYS A 195 -14.52 20.21 -5.41
N GLY A 196 -15.48 19.48 -4.86
CA GLY A 196 -15.26 18.43 -3.89
C GLY A 196 -16.46 18.24 -2.97
N GLY A 197 -16.50 17.09 -2.31
CA GLY A 197 -17.52 16.71 -1.35
C GLY A 197 -17.27 15.33 -0.77
N ILE A 198 -18.33 14.76 -0.21
CA ILE A 198 -18.42 13.36 0.18
C ILE A 198 -19.54 12.77 -0.67
N CYS A 199 -19.35 11.56 -1.17
CA CYS A 199 -20.43 10.74 -1.70
C CYS A 199 -20.50 9.43 -0.92
N THR A 200 -21.69 8.85 -0.82
CA THR A 200 -21.85 7.53 -0.22
C THR A 200 -22.02 6.48 -1.30
N LEU A 201 -21.28 5.38 -1.17
CA LEU A 201 -21.38 4.20 -1.99
C LEU A 201 -22.02 3.10 -1.16
N THR A 202 -23.21 2.66 -1.56
CA THR A 202 -23.92 1.55 -0.93
C THR A 202 -23.97 0.37 -1.88
N ILE A 203 -23.61 -0.80 -1.36
CA ILE A 203 -23.77 -2.09 -2.00
C ILE A 203 -24.83 -2.86 -1.24
N GLU A 204 -25.85 -3.34 -1.94
CA GLU A 204 -26.98 -4.05 -1.38
C GLU A 204 -27.21 -5.34 -2.15
N ARG A 205 -27.34 -6.44 -1.42
CA ARG A 205 -27.65 -7.77 -1.95
C ARG A 205 -29.15 -7.95 -2.11
N THR A 206 -29.57 -8.94 -2.88
CA THR A 206 -30.99 -9.27 -3.07
C THR A 206 -31.69 -9.71 -1.78
N ASN A 207 -30.94 -10.20 -0.79
CA ASN A 207 -31.45 -10.56 0.53
C ASN A 207 -31.55 -9.37 1.51
N GLY A 208 -31.24 -8.14 1.06
CA GLY A 208 -31.29 -6.92 1.85
C GLY A 208 -30.06 -6.64 2.73
N ASP A 209 -29.05 -7.51 2.75
CA ASP A 209 -27.79 -7.19 3.41
C ASP A 209 -27.05 -6.08 2.64
N SER A 210 -26.46 -5.13 3.36
CA SER A 210 -25.89 -3.92 2.78
C SER A 210 -24.64 -3.43 3.51
N ALA A 211 -23.76 -2.77 2.77
CA ALA A 211 -22.57 -2.09 3.26
C ALA A 211 -22.49 -0.71 2.61
N THR A 212 -22.10 0.32 3.37
CA THR A 212 -22.03 1.71 2.89
C THR A 212 -20.68 2.33 3.25
N LEU A 213 -19.98 2.86 2.24
CA LEU A 213 -18.76 3.65 2.42
C LEU A 213 -19.02 5.13 2.15
N GLU A 214 -18.38 5.99 2.93
CA GLU A 214 -18.26 7.42 2.62
C GLU A 214 -16.94 7.67 1.87
N LEU A 215 -17.01 8.31 0.72
CA LEU A 215 -15.86 8.54 -0.16
C LEU A 215 -15.68 10.04 -0.38
N LEU A 216 -14.52 10.55 0.03
CA LEU A 216 -14.11 11.92 -0.24
C LEU A 216 -13.80 12.08 -1.73
N TRP A 217 -14.14 13.24 -2.29
CA TRP A 217 -13.74 13.56 -3.65
C TRP A 217 -13.46 15.04 -3.83
N GLY A 218 -12.64 15.33 -4.85
CA GLY A 218 -12.20 16.69 -5.19
C GLY A 218 -11.16 17.27 -4.22
N LEU A 219 -10.28 18.10 -4.77
CA LEU A 219 -9.10 18.63 -4.05
C LEU A 219 -9.45 19.40 -2.78
N LYS A 220 -10.59 20.11 -2.74
CA LYS A 220 -10.94 20.93 -1.57
C LYS A 220 -11.25 20.08 -0.34
N SER A 221 -12.06 19.03 -0.51
CA SER A 221 -12.42 18.14 0.60
C SER A 221 -11.23 17.31 1.06
N ILE A 222 -10.39 16.89 0.11
CA ILE A 222 -9.16 16.15 0.38
C ILE A 222 -8.16 17.03 1.15
N ALA A 223 -7.92 18.27 0.72
CA ALA A 223 -7.04 19.19 1.43
C ALA A 223 -7.52 19.43 2.86
N LYS A 224 -8.83 19.59 3.05
CA LYS A 224 -9.42 19.73 4.38
C LYS A 224 -9.16 18.50 5.24
N ALA A 225 -9.49 17.31 4.74
CA ALA A 225 -9.28 16.05 5.47
C ALA A 225 -7.80 15.83 5.85
N MET A 226 -6.87 16.24 5.00
CA MET A 226 -5.44 16.19 5.32
C MET A 226 -5.05 17.17 6.43
N THR A 227 -5.59 18.40 6.43
CA THR A 227 -5.36 19.36 7.51
C THR A 227 -5.92 18.84 8.83
N ASP A 228 -7.17 18.35 8.80
CA ASP A 228 -7.87 17.82 9.98
C ASP A 228 -7.15 16.57 10.56
N ALA A 229 -6.34 15.87 9.76
CA ALA A 229 -5.55 14.69 10.18
C ALA A 229 -4.15 15.04 10.75
N ILE A 230 -3.75 16.30 10.71
CA ILE A 230 -2.47 16.80 11.26
C ILE A 230 -2.68 17.48 12.61
N GLU A 231 -3.87 18.06 12.84
CA GLU A 231 -4.28 18.72 14.09
C GLU A 231 -4.72 17.71 15.15
#